data_AF-A0A222FHI1-F1
#
_entry.id   AF-A0A222FHI1-F1
#
_cell.length_a   1.000
_cell.length_b   1.000
_cell.length_c   1.000
_cell.angle_alpha   90.00
_cell.angle_beta   90.00
_cell.angle_gamma   90.00
#
_symmetry.space_group_name_H-M   'P 1'
#
loop_
_entity.id
_entity.type
_entity.pdbx_description
1 polymer ?
#
loop_
_entity_poly.entity_id
_entity_poly.type
_entity_poly.pdbx_seq_one_letter_code
_entity_poly.pdbx_strand_id
1 'polypeptide(L)'
;MNTVVYPGTFDPITNGHTDLVERAARLFDRIIIAVADNPKKQPMLDLDTRVDLAREVLGHLHNVEVTGFANLLSDFVREHNANIILRGLRAVSDFEYEFQLANMNRVLAPSVESMFLTPAEKYSYISSTLVREIASLNGDVSNFVHPSVAKALQKRVS
;
A
#
# COMPACT_ATOMS: atom_id res chain seq x y z
N MET A 1 -8.35 2.54 -21.02
CA MET A 1 -7.30 1.88 -20.24
C MET A 1 -7.40 2.40 -18.83
N ASN A 2 -7.74 1.55 -17.87
CA ASN A 2 -7.89 1.92 -16.48
C ASN A 2 -6.55 1.80 -15.77
N THR A 3 -6.02 2.94 -15.32
CA THR A 3 -4.78 3.00 -14.53
C THR A 3 -5.15 3.34 -13.10
N VAL A 4 -4.82 2.45 -12.18
CA VAL A 4 -5.12 2.59 -10.77
C VAL A 4 -3.86 2.91 -9.98
N VAL A 5 -3.98 3.87 -9.06
CA VAL A 5 -2.96 4.16 -8.05
C VAL A 5 -3.41 3.53 -6.74
N TYR A 6 -2.59 2.66 -6.16
CA TYR A 6 -2.76 2.16 -4.80
C TYR A 6 -1.74 2.84 -3.89
N PRO A 7 -2.10 3.94 -3.23
CA PRO A 7 -1.18 4.66 -2.37
C PRO A 7 -1.10 4.03 -0.99
N GLY A 8 0.05 4.17 -0.34
CA GLY A 8 0.25 3.70 1.03
C GLY A 8 1.64 4.02 1.53
N THR A 9 1.82 3.98 2.86
CA THR A 9 3.17 4.06 3.42
C THR A 9 3.94 2.74 3.22
N PHE A 10 3.23 1.60 3.21
CA PHE A 10 3.82 0.27 3.02
C PHE A 10 5.05 0.02 3.89
N ASP A 11 4.90 0.22 5.21
CA ASP A 11 5.99 0.14 6.18
C ASP A 11 5.79 -1.01 7.20
N PRO A 12 6.00 -2.28 6.81
CA PRO A 12 6.30 -2.72 5.46
C PRO A 12 5.03 -3.05 4.65
N ILE A 13 5.20 -3.41 3.38
CA ILE A 13 4.21 -4.18 2.63
C ILE A 13 3.93 -5.52 3.35
N THR A 14 2.69 -5.99 3.33
CA THR A 14 2.24 -7.20 4.03
C THR A 14 1.45 -8.12 3.10
N ASN A 15 1.18 -9.35 3.53
CA ASN A 15 0.36 -10.31 2.78
C ASN A 15 -1.05 -9.78 2.47
N GLY A 16 -1.60 -8.90 3.34
CA GLY A 16 -2.88 -8.22 3.08
C GLY A 16 -2.79 -7.19 1.95
N HIS A 17 -1.67 -6.49 1.81
CA HIS A 17 -1.44 -5.61 0.66
C HIS A 17 -1.27 -6.42 -0.62
N THR A 18 -0.49 -7.50 -0.57
CA THR A 18 -0.27 -8.41 -1.71
C THR A 18 -1.59 -8.98 -2.24
N ASP A 19 -2.47 -9.48 -1.36
CA ASP A 19 -3.81 -9.97 -1.73
C ASP A 19 -4.63 -8.93 -2.49
N LEU A 20 -4.62 -7.70 -2.00
CA LEU A 20 -5.38 -6.60 -2.59
C LEU A 20 -4.83 -6.25 -3.98
N VAL A 21 -3.50 -6.19 -4.13
CA VAL A 21 -2.85 -5.91 -5.42
C VAL A 21 -3.09 -7.03 -6.42
N GLU A 22 -2.98 -8.30 -6.01
CA GLU A 22 -3.25 -9.45 -6.89
C GLU A 22 -4.70 -9.49 -7.39
N ARG A 23 -5.64 -9.05 -6.56
CA ARG A 23 -7.05 -8.94 -6.96
C ARG A 23 -7.28 -7.75 -7.87
N ALA A 24 -6.67 -6.61 -7.57
CA ALA A 24 -6.72 -5.44 -8.44
C ALA A 24 -6.09 -5.72 -9.81
N ALA A 25 -5.03 -6.53 -9.88
CA ALA A 25 -4.32 -6.87 -11.11
C ALA A 25 -5.20 -7.60 -12.14
N ARG A 26 -6.31 -8.19 -11.69
CA ARG A 26 -7.32 -8.84 -12.54
C ARG A 26 -8.40 -7.88 -13.05
N LEU A 27 -8.46 -6.67 -12.49
CA LEU A 27 -9.53 -5.69 -12.73
C LEU A 27 -9.06 -4.48 -13.55
N PHE A 28 -7.75 -4.19 -13.53
CA PHE A 28 -7.19 -2.99 -14.13
C PHE A 28 -6.05 -3.31 -15.09
N ASP A 29 -5.89 -2.45 -16.09
CA ASP A 29 -4.87 -2.61 -17.13
C ASP A 29 -3.47 -2.30 -16.58
N ARG A 30 -3.37 -1.33 -15.67
CA ARG A 30 -2.11 -0.88 -15.06
C ARG A 30 -2.32 -0.48 -13.60
N ILE A 31 -1.42 -0.94 -12.73
CA ILE A 31 -1.42 -0.64 -11.29
C ILE A 31 -0.13 0.07 -10.93
N ILE A 32 -0.25 1.17 -10.20
CA ILE A 32 0.89 1.91 -9.65
C ILE A 32 0.78 1.87 -8.12
N ILE A 33 1.71 1.16 -7.50
CA ILE A 33 1.90 1.16 -6.05
C ILE A 33 2.66 2.42 -5.69
N ALA A 34 1.97 3.38 -5.11
CA ALA A 34 2.52 4.69 -4.76
C ALA A 34 2.95 4.68 -3.29
N VAL A 35 4.27 4.53 -3.07
CA VAL A 35 4.86 4.47 -1.74
C VAL A 35 5.11 5.89 -1.23
N ALA A 36 4.31 6.32 -0.25
CA ALA A 36 4.41 7.66 0.31
C ALA A 36 5.64 7.79 1.21
N ASP A 37 6.44 8.85 1.04
CA ASP A 37 7.58 9.16 1.92
C ASP A 37 7.12 9.34 3.38
N ASN A 38 6.14 10.23 3.58
CA ASN A 38 5.45 10.54 4.84
C ASN A 38 6.36 10.54 6.11
N PRO A 39 7.32 11.47 6.21
CA PRO A 39 8.25 11.54 7.34
C PRO A 39 7.55 11.82 8.68
N LYS A 40 6.36 12.45 8.66
CA LYS A 40 5.55 12.67 9.87
C LYS A 40 5.11 11.38 10.55
N LYS A 41 4.98 10.27 9.80
CA LYS A 41 4.64 8.96 10.34
C LYS A 41 5.84 8.19 10.88
N GLN A 42 7.06 8.72 10.74
CA GLN A 42 8.32 8.10 11.18
C GLN A 42 8.38 6.61 10.80
N PRO A 43 8.36 6.29 9.49
CA PRO A 43 8.38 4.90 9.04
C PRO A 43 9.64 4.20 9.55
N MET A 44 9.49 2.92 9.87
CA MET A 44 10.57 2.08 10.40
C MET A 44 11.62 1.79 9.33
N LEU A 45 11.19 1.62 8.09
CA LEU A 45 12.03 1.47 6.91
C LEU A 45 12.05 2.76 6.09
N ASP A 46 13.22 3.13 5.54
CA ASP A 46 13.32 4.27 4.64
C ASP A 46 12.52 4.05 3.34
N LEU A 47 12.30 5.14 2.58
CA LEU A 47 11.48 5.11 1.37
C LEU A 47 12.00 4.12 0.33
N ASP A 48 13.31 4.15 0.06
CA ASP A 48 13.94 3.31 -0.95
C ASP A 48 13.80 1.82 -0.59
N THR A 49 14.03 1.46 0.68
CA THR A 49 13.83 0.10 1.19
C THR A 49 12.38 -0.35 1.03
N ARG A 50 11.41 0.51 1.33
CA ARG A 50 9.98 0.17 1.18
C ARG A 50 9.58 -0.03 -0.29
N VAL A 51 10.11 0.81 -1.18
CA VAL A 51 9.90 0.68 -2.62
C VAL A 51 10.51 -0.63 -3.13
N ASP A 52 11.75 -0.94 -2.76
CA ASP A 52 12.44 -2.14 -3.24
C ASP A 52 11.78 -3.43 -2.72
N LEU A 53 11.34 -3.45 -1.45
CA LEU A 53 10.56 -4.57 -0.91
C LEU A 53 9.24 -4.74 -1.66
N ALA A 54 8.52 -3.65 -1.95
CA ALA A 54 7.28 -3.73 -2.70
C ALA A 54 7.51 -4.21 -4.14
N ARG A 55 8.60 -3.79 -4.81
CA ARG A 55 9.00 -4.32 -6.13
C ARG A 55 9.29 -5.80 -6.10
N GLU A 56 10.04 -6.26 -5.10
CA GLU A 56 10.37 -7.67 -4.95
C GLU A 56 9.12 -8.52 -4.72
N VAL A 57 8.25 -8.10 -3.79
CA VAL A 57 7.04 -8.83 -3.40
C VAL A 57 6.00 -8.90 -4.52
N LEU A 58 5.94 -7.89 -5.38
CA LEU A 58 4.94 -7.78 -6.44
C LEU A 58 5.50 -8.04 -7.84
N GLY A 59 6.78 -8.41 -7.95
CA GLY A 59 7.48 -8.57 -9.23
C GLY A 59 6.93 -9.69 -10.10
N HIS A 60 6.11 -10.58 -9.57
CA HIS A 60 5.39 -11.61 -10.34
C HIS A 60 4.20 -11.06 -11.13
N LEU A 61 3.77 -9.81 -10.89
CA LEU A 61 2.63 -9.18 -11.56
C LEU A 61 3.10 -8.26 -12.68
N HIS A 62 2.81 -8.64 -13.93
CA HIS A 62 3.28 -7.95 -15.13
C HIS A 62 2.72 -6.54 -15.34
N ASN A 63 1.57 -6.23 -14.73
CA ASN A 63 0.87 -4.95 -14.84
C ASN A 63 1.02 -4.07 -13.60
N VAL A 64 1.99 -4.35 -12.74
CA VAL A 64 2.24 -3.61 -11.50
C VAL A 64 3.58 -2.86 -11.57
N GLU A 65 3.53 -1.56 -11.32
CA GLU A 65 4.67 -0.69 -11.15
C GLU A 65 4.74 -0.20 -9.70
N VAL A 66 5.94 0.04 -9.19
CA VAL A 66 6.14 0.56 -7.83
C VAL A 66 7.04 1.78 -7.88
N THR A 67 6.56 2.87 -7.28
CA THR A 67 7.31 4.12 -7.19
C THR A 67 7.08 4.83 -5.86
N GLY A 68 8.11 5.49 -5.38
CA GLY A 68 8.01 6.43 -4.27
C GLY A 68 7.39 7.75 -4.72
N PHE A 69 6.75 8.47 -3.80
CA PHE A 69 6.31 9.85 -4.02
C PHE A 69 6.31 10.67 -2.73
N ALA A 70 6.47 11.99 -2.89
CA ALA A 70 6.53 12.95 -1.79
C ALA A 70 5.60 14.17 -1.97
N ASN A 71 4.88 14.27 -3.09
CA ASN A 71 3.91 15.32 -3.39
C ASN A 71 2.47 14.92 -2.97
N LEU A 72 1.48 15.75 -3.31
CA LEU A 72 0.07 15.43 -3.07
C LEU A 72 -0.37 14.24 -3.93
N LEU A 73 -1.15 13.33 -3.34
CA LEU A 73 -1.68 12.17 -4.07
C LEU A 73 -2.46 12.57 -5.33
N SER A 74 -3.22 13.68 -5.27
CA SER A 74 -3.95 14.20 -6.44
C SER A 74 -3.03 14.60 -7.59
N ASP A 75 -1.85 15.14 -7.27
CA ASP A 75 -0.88 15.57 -8.29
C ASP A 75 -0.18 14.34 -8.87
N PHE A 76 0.24 13.41 -8.02
CA PHE A 76 0.79 12.13 -8.42
C PHE A 76 -0.15 11.36 -9.37
N VAL A 77 -1.44 11.28 -9.03
CA VAL A 77 -2.45 10.62 -9.88
C VAL A 77 -2.55 11.28 -11.26
N ARG A 78 -2.51 12.63 -11.32
CA ARG A 78 -2.50 13.37 -12.59
C ARG A 78 -1.23 13.14 -13.39
N GLU A 79 -0.06 13.21 -12.75
CA GLU A 79 1.26 12.96 -13.37
C GLU A 79 1.32 11.58 -14.04
N HIS A 80 0.69 10.58 -13.43
CA HIS A 80 0.65 9.22 -13.94
C HIS A 80 -0.54 8.90 -14.88
N ASN A 81 -1.38 9.90 -15.20
CA ASN A 81 -2.61 9.73 -15.99
C ASN A 81 -3.52 8.62 -15.42
N ALA A 82 -3.56 8.49 -14.10
CA ALA A 82 -4.41 7.53 -13.41
C ALA A 82 -5.82 8.10 -13.23
N ASN A 83 -6.82 7.22 -13.32
CA ASN A 83 -8.23 7.57 -13.20
C ASN A 83 -8.89 6.97 -11.96
N ILE A 84 -8.16 6.15 -11.20
CA ILE A 84 -8.67 5.45 -10.03
C ILE A 84 -7.65 5.50 -8.89
N ILE A 85 -8.11 5.83 -7.70
CA ILE A 85 -7.40 5.64 -6.44
C ILE A 85 -8.00 4.40 -5.77
N LEU A 86 -7.21 3.35 -5.59
CA LEU A 86 -7.63 2.15 -4.89
C LEU A 86 -7.25 2.23 -3.41
N ARG A 87 -8.12 1.76 -2.52
CA ARG A 87 -7.88 1.67 -1.08
C ARG A 87 -8.41 0.35 -0.52
N GLY A 88 -7.79 -0.12 0.56
CA GLY A 88 -8.23 -1.30 1.29
C GLY A 88 -9.07 -0.91 2.50
N LEU A 89 -10.18 -1.62 2.73
CA LEU A 89 -11.01 -1.46 3.93
C LEU A 89 -11.04 -2.78 4.72
N ARG A 90 -10.52 -2.77 5.95
CA ARG A 90 -10.52 -3.96 6.82
C ARG A 90 -11.59 -3.89 7.89
N ALA A 91 -11.78 -2.71 8.47
CA ALA A 91 -12.72 -2.46 9.55
C ALA A 91 -13.56 -1.21 9.27
N VAL A 92 -14.64 -1.04 10.04
CA VAL A 92 -15.53 0.14 9.98
C VAL A 92 -14.74 1.43 10.22
N SER A 93 -13.73 1.40 11.08
CA SER A 93 -12.88 2.57 11.35
C SER A 93 -12.04 3.01 10.15
N ASP A 94 -11.61 2.07 9.29
CA ASP A 94 -10.93 2.43 8.03
C ASP A 94 -11.91 3.21 7.13
N PHE A 95 -13.18 2.79 7.07
CA PHE A 95 -14.19 3.38 6.19
C PHE A 95 -14.42 4.87 6.47
N GLU A 96 -14.54 5.29 7.73
CA GLU A 96 -14.78 6.71 8.06
C GLU A 96 -13.66 7.61 7.56
N TYR A 97 -12.41 7.22 7.82
CA TYR A 97 -11.23 7.95 7.36
C TYR A 97 -11.13 7.98 5.83
N GLU A 98 -11.30 6.82 5.20
CA GLU A 98 -11.22 6.69 3.75
C GLU A 98 -12.35 7.43 3.01
N PHE A 99 -13.55 7.44 3.57
CA PHE A 99 -14.70 8.14 3.00
C PHE A 99 -14.47 9.66 2.99
N GLN A 100 -13.91 10.22 4.08
CA GLN A 100 -13.52 11.63 4.11
C GLN A 100 -12.45 11.95 3.06
N LEU A 101 -11.42 11.12 2.97
CA LEU A 101 -10.33 11.31 2.01
C LEU A 101 -10.80 11.23 0.56
N ALA A 102 -11.71 10.29 0.24
CA ALA A 102 -12.31 10.16 -1.08
C ALA A 102 -13.10 11.41 -1.49
N ASN A 103 -13.88 12.00 -0.58
CA ASN A 103 -14.61 13.23 -0.86
C ASN A 103 -13.68 14.42 -1.10
N MET A 104 -12.57 14.51 -0.36
CA MET A 104 -11.56 15.53 -0.62
C MET A 104 -10.88 15.34 -1.98
N ASN A 105 -10.50 14.10 -2.32
CA ASN A 105 -9.89 13.79 -3.61
C ASN A 105 -10.85 14.08 -4.78
N ARG A 106 -12.16 13.86 -4.62
CA ARG A 106 -13.16 14.22 -5.64
C ARG A 106 -13.16 15.72 -5.96
N VAL A 107 -12.90 16.58 -4.97
CA VAL A 107 -12.77 18.02 -5.18
C VAL A 107 -11.43 18.36 -5.85
N LEU A 108 -10.33 17.73 -5.42
CA LEU A 108 -8.97 18.03 -5.90
C LEU A 108 -8.63 17.40 -7.27
N ALA A 109 -9.32 16.32 -7.63
CA ALA A 109 -9.14 15.58 -8.87
C ALA A 109 -10.50 15.02 -9.36
N PRO A 110 -11.37 15.86 -9.94
CA PRO A 110 -12.74 15.48 -10.31
C PRO A 110 -12.86 14.36 -11.35
N SER A 111 -11.79 14.08 -12.10
CA SER A 111 -11.73 13.00 -13.10
C SER A 111 -11.27 11.66 -12.53
N VAL A 112 -11.07 11.58 -11.21
CA VAL A 112 -10.50 10.41 -10.51
C VAL A 112 -11.53 9.84 -9.55
N GLU A 113 -11.79 8.54 -9.66
CA GLU A 113 -12.66 7.82 -8.74
C GLU A 113 -11.88 7.15 -7.61
N SER A 114 -12.46 7.13 -6.40
CA SER A 114 -11.93 6.31 -5.30
C SER A 114 -12.66 4.98 -5.24
N MET A 115 -11.93 3.87 -5.33
CA MET A 115 -12.47 2.52 -5.26
C MET A 115 -11.93 1.78 -4.04
N PHE A 116 -12.80 1.00 -3.40
CA PHE A 116 -12.46 0.26 -2.19
C PHE A 116 -12.58 -1.23 -2.41
N LEU A 117 -11.58 -1.99 -1.95
CA LEU A 117 -11.63 -3.44 -1.85
C LEU A 117 -11.47 -3.86 -0.39
N THR A 118 -12.27 -4.84 0.03
CA THR A 118 -12.07 -5.53 1.31
C THR A 118 -11.10 -6.68 1.11
N PRO A 119 -10.10 -6.91 1.98
CA PRO A 119 -9.15 -8.02 1.80
C PRO A 119 -9.83 -9.37 2.04
N ALA A 120 -9.16 -10.46 1.62
CA ALA A 120 -9.58 -11.80 2.04
C ALA A 120 -9.61 -11.92 3.58
N GLU A 121 -10.58 -12.69 4.10
CA GLU A 121 -10.82 -12.85 5.54
C GLU A 121 -9.55 -13.19 6.33
N LYS A 122 -8.73 -14.12 5.80
CA LYS A 122 -7.47 -14.55 6.39
C LYS A 122 -6.40 -13.46 6.54
N TYR A 123 -6.58 -12.30 5.93
CA TYR A 123 -5.65 -11.16 6.02
C TYR A 123 -6.27 -9.93 6.70
N SER A 124 -7.56 -9.99 7.07
CA SER A 124 -8.30 -8.86 7.66
C SER A 124 -7.67 -8.29 8.94
N TYR A 125 -7.02 -9.16 9.73
CA TYR A 125 -6.36 -8.79 10.99
C TYR A 125 -4.93 -8.23 10.80
N ILE A 126 -4.37 -8.27 9.59
CA ILE A 126 -3.00 -7.84 9.34
C ILE A 126 -2.94 -6.32 9.19
N SER A 127 -2.05 -5.68 9.94
CA SER A 127 -1.68 -4.28 9.76
C SER A 127 -0.17 -4.13 9.83
N SER A 128 0.41 -3.22 9.03
CA SER A 128 1.85 -2.95 9.11
C SER A 128 2.25 -2.48 10.51
N THR A 129 1.39 -1.73 11.21
CA THR A 129 1.64 -1.29 12.60
C THR A 129 1.83 -2.48 13.55
N LEU A 130 0.92 -3.45 13.53
CA LEU A 130 1.05 -4.66 14.37
C LEU A 130 2.25 -5.51 13.97
N VAL A 131 2.53 -5.63 12.67
CA VAL A 131 3.72 -6.35 12.17
C VAL A 131 5.01 -5.70 12.69
N ARG A 132 5.11 -4.36 12.67
CA ARG A 132 6.27 -3.63 13.21
C ARG A 132 6.40 -3.81 14.72
N GLU A 133 5.29 -3.81 15.45
CA GLU A 133 5.28 -4.01 16.90
C GLU A 133 5.81 -5.41 17.26
N ILE A 134 5.30 -6.46 16.61
CA ILE A 134 5.77 -7.84 16.78
C ILE A 134 7.28 -7.93 16.48
N ALA A 135 7.71 -7.39 15.33
CA ALA A 135 9.13 -7.40 14.95
C ALA A 135 10.02 -6.66 15.96
N SER A 136 9.59 -5.50 16.47
CA SER A 136 10.33 -4.71 17.46
C SER A 136 10.49 -5.42 18.81
N LEU A 137 9.61 -6.40 19.10
CA LEU A 137 9.67 -7.27 20.27
C LEU A 137 10.31 -8.63 19.98
N ASN A 138 11.02 -8.77 18.86
CA ASN A 138 11.65 -10.01 18.39
C ASN A 138 10.67 -11.19 18.16
N GLY A 139 9.40 -10.90 17.92
CA GLY A 139 8.41 -11.91 17.53
C GLY A 139 8.52 -12.32 16.07
N ASP A 140 8.03 -13.52 15.75
CA ASP A 140 8.01 -14.02 14.37
C ASP A 140 6.89 -13.38 13.55
N VAL A 141 7.25 -12.81 12.40
CA VAL A 141 6.33 -12.17 11.45
C VAL A 141 6.17 -12.94 10.13
N SER A 142 6.78 -14.12 10.01
CA SER A 142 6.81 -14.93 8.78
C SER A 142 5.44 -15.24 8.18
N ASN A 143 4.40 -15.34 9.01
CA ASN A 143 3.02 -15.59 8.58
C ASN A 143 2.32 -14.34 8.01
N PHE A 144 2.86 -13.14 8.21
CA PHE A 144 2.18 -11.88 7.89
C PHE A 144 2.78 -11.15 6.69
N VAL A 145 4.01 -11.50 6.31
CA VAL A 145 4.78 -10.80 5.26
C VAL A 145 5.58 -11.79 4.41
N HIS A 146 6.05 -11.31 3.26
CA HIS A 146 6.99 -12.05 2.42
C HIS A 146 8.34 -12.29 3.14
N PRO A 147 9.06 -13.40 2.89
CA PRO A 147 10.33 -13.69 3.55
C PRO A 147 11.37 -12.56 3.46
N SER A 148 11.46 -11.84 2.35
CA SER A 148 12.40 -10.72 2.18
C SER A 148 12.05 -9.53 3.07
N VAL A 149 10.76 -9.31 3.31
CA VAL A 149 10.28 -8.30 4.26
C VAL A 149 10.62 -8.70 5.69
N ALA A 150 10.40 -9.97 6.07
CA ALA A 150 10.76 -10.46 7.39
C ALA A 150 12.27 -10.28 7.67
N LYS A 151 13.12 -10.59 6.69
CA LYS A 151 14.57 -10.36 6.78
C LYS A 151 14.93 -8.88 6.95
N ALA A 152 14.29 -8.00 6.18
CA ALA A 152 14.52 -6.56 6.28
C ALA A 152 14.13 -6.00 7.64
N LEU A 153 12.98 -6.42 8.19
CA LEU A 153 12.54 -6.07 9.53
C LEU A 153 13.52 -6.56 10.59
N GLN A 154 13.94 -7.83 10.52
CA GLN A 154 14.90 -8.41 11.46
C GLN A 154 16.22 -7.62 11.47
N LYS A 155 16.75 -7.28 10.31
CA LYS A 155 17.97 -6.47 10.18
C LYS A 155 17.81 -5.07 10.78
N ARG A 156 16.59 -4.52 10.77
CA ARG A 156 16.30 -3.16 11.27
C ARG A 156 16.15 -3.08 12.80
N VAL A 157 15.72 -4.17 13.44
CA VAL A 157 15.50 -4.26 14.89
C VAL A 157 16.66 -4.89 15.67
N SER A 158 17.55 -5.60 14.96
CA SER A 158 18.82 -6.12 15.52
C SER A 158 19.80 -4.98 15.77
#